data_AF-A0A0L8K6M9-F1
#
_entry.id   AF-A0A0L8K6M9-F1
#
_cell.length_a   1.000
_cell.length_b   1.000
_cell.length_c   1.000
_cell.angle_alpha   90.00
_cell.angle_beta   90.00
_cell.angle_gamma   90.00
#
_symmetry.space_group_name_H-M   'P 1'
#
loop_
_entity.id
_entity.type
_entity.pdbx_description
1 polymer ?
#
loop_
_entity_poly.entity_id
_entity_poly.type
_entity_poly.pdbx_seq_one_letter_code
_entity_poly.pdbx_strand_id
1 'polypeptide(L)'
;VTTAVANGDLSQKVTVDVAGEMLELKNTVNTMVDQLSAFGSEVTRVAREVGVEGLLGGQAEVPGAAGTWKDLTDSVNTAFRNLTGQVRDIAQVTTAVANGDLSQKVTVDVAGEMLELK
;
A
#
# COMPACT_ATOMS: atom_id res chain seq x y z
N VAL A 1 25.11 0.07 -9.78
CA VAL A 1 23.93 -0.42 -9.02
C VAL A 1 23.29 0.70 -8.22
N THR A 2 23.97 1.31 -7.25
CA THR A 2 23.40 2.37 -6.40
C THR A 2 22.86 3.57 -7.19
N THR A 3 23.53 4.02 -8.26
CA THR A 3 23.00 5.06 -9.16
C THR A 3 21.71 4.64 -9.87
N ALA A 4 21.60 3.38 -10.28
CA ALA A 4 20.40 2.86 -10.95
C ALA A 4 19.21 2.80 -9.98
N VAL A 5 19.47 2.29 -8.76
CA VAL A 5 18.49 2.27 -7.66
C VAL A 5 18.02 3.67 -7.31
N ALA A 6 18.93 4.65 -7.24
CA ALA A 6 18.58 6.05 -7.01
C ALA A 6 17.71 6.65 -8.12
N ASN A 7 17.83 6.14 -9.35
CA ASN A 7 16.99 6.52 -10.49
C ASN A 7 15.71 5.66 -10.59
N GLY A 8 15.43 4.80 -9.60
CA GLY A 8 14.22 3.96 -9.55
C GLY A 8 14.34 2.61 -10.25
N ASP A 9 15.51 2.25 -10.79
CA ASP A 9 15.73 0.90 -11.34
C ASP A 9 16.13 -0.07 -10.22
N LEU A 10 15.11 -0.74 -9.66
CA LEU A 10 15.22 -1.72 -8.59
C LEU A 10 15.52 -3.15 -9.08
N SER A 11 15.74 -3.34 -10.39
CA SER A 11 16.13 -4.64 -10.95
C SER A 11 17.63 -4.92 -10.79
N GLN A 12 18.42 -3.89 -10.51
CA GLN A 12 19.88 -3.97 -10.48
C GLN A 12 20.40 -4.50 -9.15
N LYS A 13 21.35 -5.43 -9.22
CA LYS A 13 22.03 -6.03 -8.06
C LYS A 13 23.54 -5.89 -8.15
N VAL A 14 24.20 -5.84 -7.00
CA VAL A 14 25.66 -5.98 -6.92
C VAL A 14 25.99 -7.45 -7.15
N THR A 15 26.62 -7.76 -8.28
CA THR A 15 26.93 -9.14 -8.69
C THR A 15 28.40 -9.51 -8.52
N VAL A 16 29.31 -8.53 -8.42
CA VAL A 16 30.76 -8.76 -8.33
C VAL A 16 31.13 -9.63 -7.13
N ASP A 17 32.10 -10.53 -7.29
CA ASP A 17 32.58 -11.39 -6.22
C ASP A 17 33.50 -10.62 -5.27
N VAL A 18 33.13 -10.65 -3.99
CA VAL A 18 33.78 -9.93 -2.89
C VAL A 18 33.81 -10.81 -1.65
N ALA A 19 34.75 -10.55 -0.75
CA ALA A 19 34.92 -11.28 0.51
C ALA A 19 35.07 -10.28 1.68
N GLY A 20 34.96 -10.79 2.90
CA GLY A 20 35.06 -9.99 4.13
C GLY A 20 33.99 -8.90 4.20
N GLU A 21 34.36 -7.72 4.69
CA GLU A 21 33.45 -6.58 4.86
C GLU A 21 32.76 -6.14 3.55
N MET A 22 33.42 -6.31 2.41
CA MET A 22 32.83 -6.00 1.11
C MET A 22 31.69 -6.96 0.73
N LEU A 23 31.75 -8.22 1.18
CA LEU A 23 30.65 -9.18 1.02
C LEU A 23 29.45 -8.78 1.88
N GLU A 24 29.69 -8.36 3.12
CA GLU A 24 28.63 -7.88 4.02
C GLU A 24 27.95 -6.63 3.45
N LEU A 25 28.73 -5.69 2.90
CA LEU A 25 28.19 -4.51 2.22
C LEU A 25 27.38 -4.89 0.98
N LYS A 26 27.89 -5.79 0.12
CA LYS A 26 27.16 -6.31 -1.05
C LYS A 26 25.81 -6.89 -0.64
N ASN A 27 25.79 -7.73 0.40
CA ASN A 27 24.57 -8.36 0.89
C ASN A 27 23.59 -7.32 1.45
N THR A 28 24.09 -6.35 2.24
CA THR A 28 23.28 -5.27 2.80
C THR A 28 22.62 -4.43 1.71
N VAL A 29 23.39 -4.03 0.69
CA VAL A 29 22.86 -3.27 -0.45
C VAL A 29 21.83 -4.08 -1.23
N ASN A 30 22.11 -5.35 -1.51
CA ASN A 30 21.18 -6.20 -2.25
C ASN A 30 19.86 -6.41 -1.48
N THR A 31 19.91 -6.67 -0.17
CA THR A 31 18.73 -6.78 0.68
C THR A 31 17.91 -5.49 0.70
N MET A 32 18.56 -4.33 0.79
CA MET A 32 17.88 -3.03 0.70
C MET A 32 17.13 -2.89 -0.65
N VAL A 33 17.75 -3.29 -1.76
CA VAL A 33 17.11 -3.26 -3.08
C VAL A 33 15.93 -4.23 -3.15
N ASP A 34 16.02 -5.43 -2.56
CA ASP A 34 14.91 -6.39 -2.51
C ASP A 34 13.70 -5.83 -1.75
N GLN A 35 13.94 -5.22 -0.58
CA GLN A 35 12.89 -4.61 0.23
C GLN A 35 12.20 -3.46 -0.51
N LEU A 36 12.99 -2.58 -1.14
CA LEU A 36 12.49 -1.50 -1.98
C LEU A 36 11.63 -2.02 -3.14
N SER A 37 12.11 -3.05 -3.83
CA SER A 37 11.42 -3.64 -4.99
C SER A 37 10.10 -4.30 -4.59
N ALA A 38 10.10 -5.06 -3.49
CA ALA A 38 8.91 -5.68 -2.94
C ALA A 38 7.88 -4.63 -2.51
N PHE A 39 8.29 -3.59 -1.80
CA PHE A 39 7.40 -2.49 -1.39
C PHE A 39 6.78 -1.79 -2.60
N GLY A 40 7.59 -1.40 -3.59
CA GLY A 40 7.09 -0.73 -4.80
C GLY A 40 6.09 -1.58 -5.58
N SER A 41 6.35 -2.88 -5.68
CA SER A 41 5.44 -3.83 -6.34
C SER A 41 4.11 -3.97 -5.61
N GLU A 42 4.14 -4.11 -4.29
CA GLU A 42 2.94 -4.27 -3.46
C GLU A 42 2.06 -3.02 -3.44
N VAL A 43 2.66 -1.83 -3.30
CA VAL A 43 1.90 -0.57 -3.36
C VAL A 43 1.25 -0.40 -4.73
N THR A 44 1.97 -0.72 -5.80
CA THR A 44 1.43 -0.65 -7.17
C THR A 44 0.27 -1.62 -7.36
N ARG A 45 0.40 -2.86 -6.87
CA ARG A 45 -0.64 -3.89 -6.93
C ARG A 45 -1.90 -3.43 -6.20
N VAL A 46 -1.78 -3.00 -4.94
CA VAL A 46 -2.94 -2.62 -4.12
C VAL A 46 -3.62 -1.36 -4.66
N ALA A 47 -2.85 -0.38 -5.14
CA ALA A 47 -3.42 0.80 -5.78
C ALA A 47 -4.26 0.44 -7.02
N ARG A 48 -3.82 -0.55 -7.81
CA ARG A 48 -4.58 -1.06 -8.96
C ARG A 48 -5.85 -1.78 -8.52
N GLU A 49 -5.74 -2.72 -7.59
CA GLU A 49 -6.86 -3.51 -7.08
C GLU A 49 -7.96 -2.61 -6.51
N VAL A 50 -7.59 -1.72 -5.59
CA VAL A 50 -8.56 -0.84 -4.89
C VAL A 50 -9.06 0.28 -5.80
N GLY A 51 -8.15 0.94 -6.52
CA GLY A 51 -8.45 2.16 -7.27
C GLY A 51 -9.00 1.94 -8.68
N VAL A 52 -8.60 0.87 -9.36
CA VAL A 52 -8.98 0.61 -10.76
C VAL A 52 -9.98 -0.54 -10.84
N GLU A 53 -9.71 -1.64 -10.14
CA GLU A 53 -10.54 -2.84 -10.21
C GLU A 53 -11.72 -2.81 -9.22
N GLY A 54 -11.72 -1.86 -8.28
CA GLY A 54 -12.77 -1.73 -7.27
C GLY A 54 -12.76 -2.87 -6.23
N LEU A 55 -11.67 -3.63 -6.15
CA LEU A 55 -11.48 -4.70 -5.18
C LEU A 55 -11.13 -4.11 -3.83
N LEU A 56 -12.16 -3.66 -3.11
CA LEU A 56 -12.01 -3.03 -1.81
C LEU A 56 -11.49 -4.02 -0.76
N GLY A 57 -10.59 -3.54 0.11
CA GLY A 57 -9.99 -4.33 1.18
C GLY A 57 -8.65 -4.98 0.83
N GLY A 58 -8.13 -4.75 -0.38
CA GLY A 58 -6.75 -5.09 -0.74
C GLY A 58 -5.75 -4.40 0.20
N GLN A 59 -4.71 -5.13 0.60
CA GLN A 59 -3.66 -4.66 1.49
C GLN A 59 -2.29 -5.11 0.97
N ALA A 60 -1.29 -4.28 1.21
CA ALA A 60 0.09 -4.53 0.86
C ALA A 60 0.72 -5.41 1.93
N GLU A 61 1.42 -6.47 1.49
CA GLU A 61 2.18 -7.35 2.37
C GLU A 61 3.62 -7.41 1.87
N VAL A 62 4.54 -6.78 2.62
CA VAL A 62 5.95 -6.71 2.24
C VAL A 62 6.76 -7.60 3.18
N PRO A 63 7.22 -8.79 2.73
CA PRO A 63 7.99 -9.69 3.56
C PRO A 63 9.27 -9.04 4.10
N GLY A 64 9.51 -9.20 5.40
CA GLY A 64 10.71 -8.65 6.05
C GLY A 64 10.70 -7.12 6.22
N ALA A 65 9.56 -6.45 5.98
CA ALA A 65 9.42 -5.04 6.28
C ALA A 65 9.58 -4.80 7.80
N ALA A 66 10.51 -3.93 8.15
CA ALA A 66 10.80 -3.52 9.51
C ALA A 66 11.18 -2.03 9.55
N GLY A 67 11.07 -1.41 10.72
CA GLY A 67 11.30 0.03 10.89
C GLY A 67 10.48 0.86 9.89
N THR A 68 11.12 1.81 9.23
CA THR A 68 10.47 2.71 8.27
C THR A 68 9.70 1.99 7.15
N TRP A 69 10.18 0.84 6.68
CA TRP A 69 9.46 0.07 5.64
C TRP A 69 8.11 -0.46 6.12
N LYS A 70 8.08 -0.90 7.39
CA LYS A 70 6.84 -1.35 8.02
C LYS A 70 5.89 -0.18 8.22
N ASP A 71 6.39 0.94 8.73
CA ASP A 71 5.57 2.14 8.96
C ASP A 71 4.91 2.64 7.66
N LEU A 72 5.65 2.62 6.55
CA LEU A 72 5.12 2.98 5.24
C LEU A 72 4.03 2.00 4.76
N THR A 73 4.28 0.69 4.90
CA THR A 73 3.31 -0.35 4.53
C THR A 73 2.03 -0.22 5.36
N ASP A 74 2.16 -0.05 6.67
CA ASP A 74 1.03 0.11 7.59
C ASP A 74 0.25 1.41 7.33
N SER A 75 0.94 2.49 6.96
CA SER A 75 0.32 3.77 6.59
C SER A 75 -0.54 3.65 5.33
N VAL A 76 -0.01 3.02 4.27
CA VAL A 76 -0.74 2.75 3.03
C VAL A 76 -1.96 1.86 3.30
N ASN A 77 -1.77 0.79 4.07
CA ASN A 77 -2.86 -0.12 4.45
C ASN A 77 -3.93 0.56 5.31
N THR A 78 -3.58 1.54 6.13
CA THR A 78 -4.54 2.32 6.91
C THR A 78 -5.37 3.22 6.00
N ALA A 79 -4.75 3.91 5.04
CA ALA A 79 -5.46 4.73 4.07
C ALA A 79 -6.46 3.89 3.26
N PHE A 80 -6.03 2.74 2.72
CA PHE A 80 -6.92 1.88 1.93
C PHE A 80 -8.02 1.21 2.76
N ARG A 81 -7.76 0.84 4.02
CA ARG A 81 -8.82 0.33 4.91
C ARG A 81 -9.88 1.37 5.21
N ASN A 82 -9.45 2.61 5.51
CA ASN A 82 -10.39 3.71 5.77
C ASN A 82 -11.27 3.97 4.55
N LEU A 83 -10.66 4.14 3.37
CA LEU A 83 -11.41 4.36 2.12
C LEU A 83 -12.35 3.19 1.80
N THR A 84 -11.89 1.95 1.98
CA THR A 84 -12.73 0.75 1.80
C THR A 84 -13.96 0.77 2.70
N GLY A 85 -13.77 1.06 4.00
CA GLY A 85 -14.87 1.13 4.96
C GLY A 85 -15.87 2.22 4.59
N GLN A 86 -15.36 3.41 4.25
CA GLN A 86 -16.17 4.56 3.88
C GLN A 86 -17.02 4.31 2.62
N VAL A 87 -16.40 3.78 1.56
CA VAL A 87 -17.10 3.49 0.31
C VAL A 87 -18.15 2.39 0.48
N ARG A 88 -17.86 1.34 1.28
CA ARG A 88 -18.83 0.26 1.53
C ARG A 88 -20.06 0.72 2.29
N ASP A 89 -19.88 1.55 3.31
CA ASP A 89 -20.98 2.08 4.11
C ASP A 89 -21.88 3.00 3.25
N ILE A 90 -21.27 3.90 2.46
CA ILE A 90 -22.00 4.76 1.52
C ILE A 90 -22.76 3.93 0.47
N ALA A 91 -22.15 2.86 -0.06
CA ALA A 91 -22.81 1.98 -1.01
C ALA A 91 -24.02 1.27 -0.38
N GLN A 92 -23.91 0.83 0.89
CA GLN A 92 -25.01 0.23 1.62
C GLN A 92 -26.17 1.23 1.82
N VAL A 93 -25.88 2.44 2.28
CA VAL A 93 -26.88 3.50 2.49
C VAL A 93 -27.56 3.89 1.17
N THR A 94 -26.78 4.12 0.12
CA THR A 94 -27.31 4.46 -1.22
C THR A 94 -28.22 3.34 -1.76
N THR A 95 -27.85 2.07 -1.52
CA THR A 95 -28.68 0.92 -1.90
C THR A 95 -30.00 0.88 -1.12
N ALA A 96 -29.97 1.16 0.18
CA ALA A 96 -31.18 1.22 0.99
C ALA A 96 -32.12 2.34 0.55
N VAL A 97 -31.58 3.53 0.28
CA VAL A 97 -32.31 4.68 -0.26
C VAL A 97 -32.95 4.34 -1.60
N ALA A 98 -32.21 3.68 -2.51
CA ALA A 98 -32.74 3.24 -3.80
C ALA A 98 -33.89 2.22 -3.66
N ASN A 99 -33.89 1.43 -2.59
CA ASN A 99 -34.96 0.51 -2.23
C ASN A 99 -36.09 1.15 -1.41
N GLY A 100 -36.04 2.46 -1.16
CA GLY A 100 -37.08 3.23 -0.47
C GLY A 100 -36.91 3.36 1.05
N ASP A 101 -35.82 2.84 1.63
CA ASP A 101 -35.50 3.03 3.05
C ASP A 101 -34.63 4.27 3.25
N LEU A 102 -35.29 5.40 3.55
CA LEU A 102 -34.65 6.68 3.85
C LEU A 102 -34.18 6.80 5.31
N SER A 103 -34.36 5.76 6.13
CA SER A 103 -33.95 5.79 7.55
C SER A 103 -32.48 5.44 7.75
N GLN A 104 -31.83 4.82 6.76
CA GLN A 104 -30.40 4.49 6.80
C GLN A 104 -29.54 5.74 6.69
N LYS A 105 -28.40 5.73 7.39
CA LYS A 105 -27.42 6.82 7.40
C LYS A 105 -26.01 6.25 7.37
N VAL A 106 -25.06 7.02 6.84
CA VAL A 106 -23.64 6.66 6.91
C VAL A 106 -23.21 6.71 8.38
N THR A 107 -22.65 5.62 8.88
CA THR A 107 -22.29 5.46 10.30
C THR A 107 -20.80 5.44 10.54
N VAL A 108 -20.00 5.03 9.55
CA VAL A 108 -18.55 4.98 9.61
C VAL A 108 -17.94 6.33 9.94
N ASP A 109 -16.81 6.29 10.65
CA ASP A 109 -16.03 7.47 10.98
C ASP A 109 -15.38 8.05 9.71
N VAL A 110 -15.70 9.31 9.44
CA VAL A 110 -15.25 10.07 8.28
C VAL A 110 -14.69 11.41 8.72
N ALA A 111 -13.76 11.96 7.95
CA ALA A 111 -13.18 13.29 8.15
C ALA A 111 -12.98 13.97 6.79
N GLY A 112 -12.78 15.29 6.81
CA GLY A 112 -12.59 16.07 5.59
C GLY A 112 -13.81 16.03 4.67
N GLU A 113 -13.57 15.95 3.36
CA GLU A 113 -14.62 15.93 2.31
C GLU A 113 -15.62 14.78 2.50
N MET A 114 -15.22 13.67 3.13
CA MET A 114 -16.12 12.53 3.36
C MET A 114 -17.24 12.81 4.36
N LEU A 115 -17.14 13.88 5.16
CA LEU A 115 -18.23 14.32 6.05
C LEU A 115 -19.43 14.86 5.26
N GLU A 116 -19.22 15.39 4.06
CA GLU A 116 -20.30 15.90 3.21
C GLU A 116 -21.21 14.78 2.68
N LEU A 117 -20.76 13.53 2.77
CA LEU A 117 -21.48 12.34 2.29
C LEU A 117 -22.32 11.65 3.38
N LYS A 118 -22.31 12.16 4.62
CA LYS A 118 -22.99 11.58 5.79
C LYS A 118 -24.33 12.24 6.08
#